data_AF-A0A0D6L819-F1
#
_entry.id   AF-A0A0D6L819-F1
#
_cell.length_a   1.000
_cell.length_b   1.000
_cell.length_c   1.000
_cell.angle_alpha   90.00
_cell.angle_beta   90.00
_cell.angle_gamma   90.00
#
_symmetry.space_group_name_H-M   'P 1'
#
loop_
_entity.id
_entity.type
_entity.pdbx_description
1 polymer ?
#
loop_
_entity_poly.entity_id
_entity_poly.type
_entity_poly.pdbx_seq_one_letter_code
_entity_poly.pdbx_strand_id
1 'polypeptide(L)' 'LSCRILRAVNDADMRLKLAEKYDVCEIVIECLVAQRDRLRLSKFASKLTPHTPDAYKALAALNNTGTKWKN' A
#
# COMPACT_ATOMS: atom_id res chain seq x y z
N LEU A 1 -8.96 -9.79 10.28
CA LEU A 1 -8.13 -9.83 11.51
C LEU A 1 -6.70 -9.33 11.26
N SER A 2 -6.05 -9.77 10.18
CA SER A 2 -4.65 -9.47 9.84
C SER A 2 -4.32 -7.97 9.73
N CYS A 3 -5.23 -7.15 9.20
CA CYS A 3 -5.05 -5.69 9.10
C CYS A 3 -4.87 -5.00 10.47
N ARG A 4 -5.60 -5.42 11.51
CA ARG A 4 -5.50 -4.83 12.86
C ARG A 4 -4.16 -5.12 13.50
N ILE A 5 -3.65 -6.35 13.33
CA ILE A 5 -2.36 -6.77 13.87
C ILE A 5 -1.22 -6.03 13.17
N LEU A 6 -1.28 -5.92 11.84
CA LEU A 6 -0.26 -5.21 11.07
C LEU A 6 -0.24 -3.71 11.42
N ARG A 7 -1.39 -3.06 11.61
CA ARG A 7 -1.44 -1.66 12.04
C ARG A 7 -0.83 -1.42 13.43
N ALA A 8 -0.77 -2.45 14.28
CA ALA A 8 -0.11 -2.38 15.59
C ALA A 8 1.43 -2.50 15.52
N VAL A 9 2.00 -2.93 14.39
CA VAL A 9 3.46 -2.99 14.19
C VAL A 9 3.99 -1.58 14.05
N ASN A 10 4.75 -1.08 15.02
CA ASN A 10 5.17 0.33 15.07
C ASN A 10 6.15 0.73 13.96
N ASP A 11 6.97 -0.21 13.51
CA ASP A 11 7.93 -0.03 12.43
C ASP A 11 7.24 -0.12 11.06
N ALA A 12 7.32 0.94 10.27
CA ALA A 12 6.65 1.04 8.98
C ALA A 12 7.25 0.09 7.91
N ASP A 13 8.56 -0.14 7.94
CA ASP A 13 9.23 -1.06 7.00
C ASP A 13 8.92 -2.51 7.36
N MET A 14 8.92 -2.85 8.64
CA MET A 14 8.52 -4.18 9.10
C MET A 14 7.05 -4.46 8.78
N ARG A 15 6.17 -3.47 9.01
CA ARG A 15 4.75 -3.56 8.67
C ARG A 15 4.55 -3.82 7.18
N LEU A 16 5.27 -3.11 6.31
CA LEU A 16 5.22 -3.29 4.86
C LEU A 16 5.66 -4.71 4.46
N LYS A 17 6.80 -5.19 4.96
CA LYS A 17 7.30 -6.54 4.67
C LYS A 17 6.32 -7.64 5.08
N LEU A 18 5.70 -7.49 6.26
CA LEU A 18 4.70 -8.43 6.73
C LEU A 18 3.42 -8.36 5.89
N ALA A 19 2.97 -7.16 5.52
CA ALA A 19 1.81 -6.98 4.66
C ALA A 19 2.01 -7.61 3.27
N GLU A 20 3.20 -7.46 2.68
CA GLU A 20 3.56 -8.13 1.42
C GLU A 20 3.62 -9.65 1.60
N LYS A 21 4.21 -10.14 2.71
CA LYS A 21 4.32 -11.58 3.00
C LYS A 21 2.97 -12.26 3.19
N TYR A 22 2.00 -11.57 3.78
CA TYR A 22 0.65 -12.07 4.03
C TYR A 22 -0.38 -11.62 2.99
N ASP A 23 0.07 -10.99 1.90
CA ASP A 23 -0.75 -10.48 0.80
C ASP A 23 -1.89 -9.54 1.25
N VAL A 24 -1.64 -8.73 2.28
CA VAL A 24 -2.61 -7.77 2.82
C VAL A 24 -2.49 -6.43 2.08
N CYS A 25 -3.04 -6.39 0.87
CA CYS A 25 -2.96 -5.26 -0.06
C CYS A 25 -3.33 -3.91 0.56
N GLU A 26 -4.38 -3.86 1.38
CA GLU A 26 -4.83 -2.62 2.05
C GLU A 26 -3.72 -1.99 2.89
N ILE A 27 -2.97 -2.80 3.65
CA ILE A 27 -1.88 -2.31 4.49
C ILE A 27 -0.66 -1.94 3.66
N VAL A 28 -0.37 -2.69 2.59
CA VAL A 28 0.70 -2.35 1.65
C VAL A 28 0.47 -0.96 1.07
N ILE A 29 -0.75 -0.68 0.59
CA ILE A 29 -1.13 0.62 0.03
C ILE A 29 -1.01 1.73 1.08
N GLU A 30 -1.55 1.52 2.28
CA GLU A 30 -1.44 2.49 3.39
C GLU A 30 0.03 2.83 3.73
N CYS A 31 0.88 1.80 3.84
CA CYS A 31 2.30 1.99 4.12
C CYS A 31 3.01 2.77 3.01
N LEU A 32 2.77 2.43 1.74
CA LEU A 32 3.42 3.10 0.61
C LEU A 32 2.97 4.56 0.47
N VAL A 33 1.68 4.84 0.72
CA VAL A 33 1.15 6.22 0.79
C VAL A 33 1.78 6.99 1.94
N ALA A 34 1.88 6.39 3.14
CA ALA A 34 2.49 7.02 4.31
C ALA A 34 3.99 7.31 4.09
N GLN A 35 4.71 6.40 3.43
CA GLN A 35 6.10 6.59 3.01
C GLN A 35 6.26 7.61 1.87
N ARG A 36 5.15 7.98 1.21
CA ARG A 36 5.09 8.82 0.01
C ARG A 36 5.88 8.24 -1.17
N ASP A 37 5.98 6.91 -1.23
CA ASP A 37 6.70 6.19 -2.26
C ASP A 37 5.77 5.86 -3.43
N ARG A 38 5.60 6.85 -4.31
CA ARG A 38 4.75 6.74 -5.50
C ARG A 38 5.23 5.63 -6.44
N LEU A 39 6.55 5.47 -6.56
CA LEU A 39 7.18 4.57 -7.51
C LEU A 39 6.94 3.11 -7.14
N ARG A 40 7.12 2.76 -5.85
CA ARG A 40 6.76 1.42 -5.36
C ARG A 40 5.26 1.18 -5.42
N LEU A 41 4.42 2.17 -5.07
CA LEU A 41 2.97 2.01 -5.16
C LEU A 41 2.49 1.77 -6.60
N SER A 42 3.08 2.47 -7.57
CA SER A 42 2.77 2.25 -8.99
C SER A 42 3.18 0.84 -9.45
N LYS A 43 4.37 0.36 -9.05
CA LYS A 43 4.80 -1.02 -9.36
C LYS A 43 3.89 -2.06 -8.72
N PHE A 44 3.49 -1.82 -7.46
CA PHE A 44 2.56 -2.70 -6.76
C PHE A 44 1.21 -2.74 -7.46
N ALA A 45 0.64 -1.59 -7.82
CA ALA A 45 -0.62 -1.49 -8.58
C ALA A 45 -0.55 -2.24 -9.91
N SER A 46 0.57 -2.18 -10.63
CA SER A 46 0.78 -2.92 -11.88
C SER A 46 0.95 -4.44 -11.68
N LYS A 47 1.37 -4.89 -10.50
CA LYS A 47 1.49 -6.32 -10.16
C LYS A 47 0.13 -6.92 -9.78
N LEU A 48 -0.78 -6.12 -9.24
CA LEU A 48 -2.12 -6.56 -8.88
C LEU A 48 -2.92 -6.96 -10.13
N THR A 49 -3.77 -7.96 -9.97
CA THR A 49 -4.65 -8.39 -11.06
C THR A 49 -5.59 -7.24 -11.44
N PRO A 50 -5.68 -6.87 -12.73
CA PRO A 50 -6.59 -5.84 -13.20
C PRO A 50 -8.03 -6.13 -12.78
N HIS A 51 -8.83 -5.07 -12.58
CA HIS A 51 -10.25 -5.14 -12.19
C HIS A 51 -10.53 -5.76 -10.80
N THR A 52 -9.51 -5.92 -9.96
CA THR A 52 -9.70 -6.29 -8.55
C THR A 52 -9.92 -5.05 -7.67
N PRO A 53 -10.64 -5.18 -6.53
CA PRO A 53 -10.79 -4.10 -5.57
C PRO A 53 -9.46 -3.50 -5.11
N ASP A 54 -8.43 -4.33 -4.95
CA ASP A 54 -7.10 -3.88 -4.52
C ASP A 54 -6.39 -3.06 -5.60
N ALA A 55 -6.52 -3.44 -6.88
CA ALA A 55 -6.01 -2.64 -7.99
C ALA A 55 -6.69 -1.26 -8.04
N TYR A 56 -8.01 -1.21 -7.87
CA TYR A 56 -8.74 0.06 -7.79
C TYR A 56 -8.32 0.90 -6.59
N LYS A 57 -8.14 0.30 -5.41
CA LYS A 57 -7.64 1.00 -4.21
C LYS A 57 -6.24 1.56 -4.43
N ALA A 58 -5.33 0.79 -5.04
CA ALA A 58 -3.97 1.24 -5.32
C ALA A 58 -3.94 2.40 -6.32
N LEU A 59 -4.74 2.32 -7.39
CA LEU A 59 -4.90 3.40 -8.37
C LEU A 59 -5.55 4.65 -7.77
N ALA A 60 -6.59 4.48 -6.95
CA ALA A 60 -7.23 5.59 -6.25
C ALA A 60 -6.25 6.28 -5.29
N ALA A 61 -5.43 5.50 -4.58
CA ALA A 61 -4.38 6.04 -3.72
C ALA A 61 -3.35 6.84 -4.52
N LEU A 62 -2.90 6.35 -5.68
CA LEU A 62 -1.97 7.05 -6.58
C LEU A 62 -2.56 8.37 -7.13
N ASN A 63 -3.84 8.36 -7.47
CA ASN A 63 -4.56 9.51 -8.02
C ASN A 63 -5.05 10.49 -6.94
N ASN A 64 -4.88 10.15 -5.66
CA ASN A 64 -5.30 11.02 -4.57
C ASN A 64 -4.43 12.28 -4.52
N THR A 65 -5.01 13.42 -4.89
CA THR A 65 -4.37 14.74 -4.91
C THR A 65 -4.03 15.28 -3.53
N GLY A 66 -4.57 14.68 -2.46
CA GLY A 66 -4.20 14.98 -1.07
C GLY A 66 -2.84 14.40 -0.65
N THR A 67 -2.33 13.40 -1.37
CA THR A 67 -1.04 12.79 -1.05
C THR A 67 0.10 13.60 -1.66
N LYS A 68 0.89 14.28 -0.82
CA LYS A 68 2.14 14.93 -1.26
C LYS A 68 3.20 13.87 -1.52
N TRP A 69 3.30 13.37 -2.74
CA TRP A 69 4.33 12.42 -3.14
C TRP A 69 5.73 13.02 -3.01
N LYS A 70 6.73 12.22 -2.65
CA LYS A 70 8.13 12.63 -2.81
C LYS A 70 8.41 12.66 -4.32
N ASN A 71 8.85 13.81 -4.83
CA ASN A 71 9.33 13.97 -6.20
C ASN A 71 10.68 13.28 -6.38
#